data_AF-A0A954X9P1-F1
#
_entry.id   AF-A0A954X9P1-F1
#
_cell.length_a   1.000
_cell.length_b   1.000
_cell.length_c   1.000
_cell.angle_alpha   90.00
_cell.angle_beta   90.00
_cell.angle_gamma   90.00
#
_symmetry.space_group_name_H-M   'P 1'
#
loop_
_entity.id
_entity.type
_entity.pdbx_description
1 polymer ?
#
loop_
_entity_poly.entity_id
_entity_poly.type
_entity_poly.pdbx_seq_one_letter_code
_entity_poly.pdbx_strand_id
1 'polypeptide(L)'
;MMQPEQRALWEKLDRLELDDLGAALRFSVRLAKDNGWTLPYARRVIHEYKRFLFLCMEAEHVACPSDQVDQVWHLHLTYTRSYWDTLCRDTLGRPLHHEATRGGEAERRKHDDIYRRTLASYQRFFGEHPPADIWPPAELRFGEHLHFRRVNTARNWVVPRPRWLTQGLLSRGIRGRRIVDGNSARATLAGTAFASPNRWIVWAASMLPLVAITLNPFDMPGPMFLVFYAVLYLCALLGGLAIRGMTASESPNPRKGGLSAYEVACLAHDERVAVSAAICRLTHDGLLKIVSQEKKLLGITTSATHRFAADASLPKDAEPIEAAIYRRAEEAGESGVAFAELQSAGRPEAADLVARLRKDGLLRDDDFDNGRMAA
;
A
#
# COMPACT_ATOMS: atom_id res chain seq x y z
N MET A 1 19.45 59.99 7.00
CA MET A 1 19.79 60.18 8.42
C MET A 1 18.48 60.54 9.15
N MET A 2 18.18 59.92 10.29
CA MET A 2 16.92 60.14 11.01
C MET A 2 16.80 61.60 11.49
N GLN A 3 15.61 62.18 11.34
CA GLN A 3 15.26 63.49 11.86
C GLN A 3 15.17 63.49 13.41
N PRO A 4 15.19 64.66 14.08
CA PRO A 4 15.10 64.73 15.54
C PRO A 4 13.84 64.07 16.12
N GLU A 5 12.69 64.28 15.49
CA GLU A 5 11.41 63.68 15.91
C GLU A 5 11.43 62.15 15.79
N GLN A 6 12.00 61.65 14.69
CA GLN A 6 12.22 60.22 14.45
C GLN A 6 13.13 59.61 15.54
N ARG A 7 14.20 60.31 15.91
CA ARG A 7 15.08 59.86 16.99
C ARG A 7 14.34 59.80 18.33
N ALA A 8 13.52 60.80 18.64
CA ALA A 8 12.72 60.81 19.87
C ALA A 8 11.70 59.65 19.92
N LEU A 9 11.05 59.33 18.80
CA LEU A 9 10.17 58.16 18.71
C LEU A 9 10.95 56.85 18.90
N TRP A 10 12.11 56.72 18.24
CA TRP A 10 12.96 55.55 18.40
C TRP A 10 13.39 55.36 19.86
N GLU A 11 13.81 56.42 20.55
CA GLU A 11 14.21 56.34 21.97
C GLU A 11 13.05 55.90 22.87
N LYS A 12 11.82 56.34 22.61
CA LYS A 12 10.64 55.86 23.35
C LYS A 12 10.39 54.38 23.11
N LEU A 13 10.47 53.93 21.85
CA LEU A 13 10.28 52.53 21.48
C LEU A 13 11.39 51.63 22.04
N ASP A 14 12.64 52.09 22.01
CA ASP A 14 13.78 51.34 22.53
C ASP A 14 13.66 51.12 24.04
N ARG A 15 13.13 52.11 24.78
CA ARG A 15 12.84 52.02 26.23
C ARG A 15 11.56 51.26 26.58
N LEU A 16 10.72 50.88 25.60
CA LEU A 16 9.50 50.13 25.88
C LEU A 16 9.85 48.75 26.46
N GLU A 17 9.53 48.53 27.73
CA GLU A 17 9.74 47.24 28.39
C GLU A 17 8.50 46.35 28.23
N LEU A 18 8.68 45.18 27.59
CA LEU A 18 7.62 44.17 27.46
C LEU A 18 7.69 43.13 28.59
N ASP A 19 8.86 42.98 29.22
CA ASP A 19 9.04 42.07 30.34
C ASP A 19 8.67 42.76 31.65
N ASP A 20 7.63 42.27 32.33
CA ASP A 20 7.38 42.58 33.73
C ASP A 20 8.27 41.72 34.63
N LEU A 21 9.23 42.34 35.32
CA LEU A 21 10.15 41.66 36.23
C LEU A 21 9.44 41.01 37.45
N GLY A 22 8.24 41.48 37.80
CA GLY A 22 7.40 40.88 38.84
C GLY A 22 6.61 39.66 38.37
N ALA A 23 6.50 39.43 37.06
CA ALA A 23 5.72 38.33 36.51
C ALA A 23 6.48 37.00 36.55
N ALA A 24 5.83 35.96 37.07
CA ALA A 24 6.37 34.59 37.09
C ALA A 24 6.69 34.05 35.68
N LEU A 25 5.94 34.49 34.66
CA LEU A 25 6.20 34.20 33.26
C LEU A 25 6.30 35.51 32.46
N ARG A 26 7.54 35.95 32.25
CA ARG A 26 7.89 37.13 31.46
C ARG A 26 7.53 36.96 29.98
N PHE A 27 7.26 38.07 29.31
CA PHE A 27 6.87 38.12 27.90
C PHE A 27 7.90 37.42 26.99
N SER A 28 9.18 37.71 27.16
CA SER A 28 10.27 37.11 26.39
C SER A 28 10.39 35.59 26.59
N VAL A 29 10.13 35.12 27.81
CA VAL A 29 10.14 33.69 28.15
C VAL A 29 8.93 32.99 27.53
N ARG A 30 7.75 33.63 27.58
CA ARG A 30 6.53 33.14 26.93
C ARG A 30 6.73 33.04 25.41
N LEU A 31 7.24 34.10 24.79
CA LEU A 31 7.53 34.16 23.36
C LEU A 31 8.47 33.03 22.93
N ALA A 32 9.57 32.83 23.68
CA ALA A 32 10.53 31.78 23.41
C ALA A 32 9.88 30.39 23.50
N LYS A 33 9.09 30.14 24.55
CA LYS A 33 8.39 28.86 24.76
C LYS A 33 7.37 28.57 23.66
N ASP A 34 6.55 29.53 23.30
CA ASP A 34 5.45 29.33 22.34
C ASP A 34 5.95 29.07 20.91
N ASN A 35 7.13 29.61 20.56
CA ASN A 35 7.73 29.46 19.23
C ASN A 35 8.87 28.43 19.16
N GLY A 36 9.24 27.81 20.29
CA GLY A 36 10.39 26.91 20.36
C GLY A 36 11.74 27.61 20.12
N TRP A 37 11.83 28.90 20.43
CA TRP A 37 13.05 29.70 20.26
C TRP A 37 13.93 29.68 21.51
N THR A 38 15.21 29.99 21.33
CA THR A 38 16.09 30.30 22.47
C THR A 38 15.74 31.68 23.03
N LEU A 39 15.91 31.87 24.35
CA LEU A 39 15.64 33.16 24.98
C LEU A 39 16.49 34.32 24.39
N PRO A 40 17.79 34.15 24.07
CA PRO A 40 18.57 35.19 23.40
C PRO A 40 18.01 35.56 22.02
N TYR A 41 17.55 34.56 21.24
CA TYR A 41 16.93 34.82 19.94
C TYR A 41 15.62 35.59 20.10
N ALA A 42 14.75 35.17 21.02
CA ALA A 42 13.49 35.87 21.31
C ALA A 42 13.71 37.35 21.67
N ARG A 43 14.74 37.67 22.45
CA ARG A 43 15.11 39.06 22.78
C ARG A 43 15.57 39.86 21.56
N ARG A 44 16.35 39.26 20.66
CA ARG A 44 16.72 39.89 19.38
C ARG A 44 15.48 40.19 18.54
N VAL A 45 14.54 39.25 18.44
CA VAL A 45 13.29 39.45 17.69
C VAL A 45 12.42 40.54 18.34
N ILE A 46 12.38 40.65 19.67
CA ILE A 46 11.69 41.76 20.36
C ILE A 46 12.32 43.12 20.01
N HIS A 47 13.65 43.20 19.94
CA HIS A 47 14.31 44.42 19.49
C HIS A 47 13.94 44.77 18.03
N GLU A 48 13.91 43.77 17.14
CA GLU A 48 13.47 43.95 15.75
C GLU A 48 11.98 44.32 15.64
N TYR A 49 11.14 43.87 16.56
CA TYR A 49 9.75 44.31 16.67
C TYR A 49 9.64 45.80 16.99
N LYS A 50 10.48 46.33 17.88
CA LYS A 50 10.54 47.79 18.14
C LYS A 50 10.95 48.57 16.88
N ARG A 51 11.91 48.05 16.10
CA ARG A 51 12.28 48.64 14.80
C ARG A 51 11.13 48.60 13.80
N PHE A 52 10.38 47.50 13.76
CA PHE A 52 9.19 47.39 12.93
C PHE A 52 8.09 48.39 13.33
N LEU A 53 7.83 48.57 14.63
CA LEU A 53 6.89 49.58 15.12
C LEU A 53 7.30 51.00 14.68
N PHE A 54 8.59 51.31 14.71
CA PHE A 54 9.11 52.56 14.18
C PHE A 54 8.80 52.69 12.66
N LEU A 55 9.04 51.64 11.88
CA LEU A 55 8.73 51.64 10.44
C LEU A 55 7.23 51.82 10.16
N CYS A 56 6.33 51.21 10.94
CA CYS A 56 4.89 51.45 10.83
C CYS A 56 4.50 52.91 11.01
N MET A 57 5.30 53.67 11.75
CA MET A 57 5.01 55.06 12.09
C MET A 57 5.60 56.05 11.10
N GLU A 58 6.82 55.78 10.63
CA GLU A 58 7.65 56.72 9.88
C GLU A 58 7.80 56.38 8.40
N ALA A 59 7.51 55.14 7.98
CA ALA A 59 7.51 54.82 6.56
C ALA A 59 6.32 55.47 5.87
N GLU A 60 6.53 55.96 4.64
CA GLU A 60 5.50 56.58 3.79
C GLU A 60 4.52 55.54 3.20
N HIS A 61 4.50 54.34 3.75
CA HIS A 61 3.70 53.21 3.31
C HIS A 61 3.40 52.28 4.47
N VAL A 62 2.37 51.44 4.31
CA VAL A 62 2.09 50.36 5.26
C VAL A 62 3.31 49.44 5.34
N ALA A 63 3.75 49.10 6.55
CA ALA A 63 4.87 48.18 6.76
C ALA A 63 4.35 46.73 6.92
N CYS A 64 5.11 45.75 6.42
CA CYS A 64 4.81 44.33 6.59
C CYS A 64 5.94 43.66 7.40
N PRO A 65 5.63 42.96 8.51
CA PRO A 65 6.65 42.31 9.33
C PRO A 65 7.14 40.99 8.72
N SER A 66 8.33 40.55 9.12
CA SER A 66 8.73 39.15 8.96
C SER A 66 7.85 38.25 9.84
N ASP A 67 7.83 36.94 9.59
CA ASP A 67 7.03 36.02 10.42
C ASP A 67 7.47 36.10 11.89
N GLN A 68 8.76 36.14 12.15
CA GLN A 68 9.32 36.21 13.49
C GLN A 68 8.87 37.47 14.23
N VAL A 69 8.91 38.63 13.57
CA VAL A 69 8.45 39.90 14.15
C VAL A 69 6.93 39.91 14.33
N ASP A 70 6.19 39.29 13.41
CA ASP A 70 4.74 39.14 13.50
C ASP A 70 4.33 38.27 14.70
N GLN A 71 5.11 37.24 15.07
CA GLN A 71 4.85 36.46 16.29
C GLN A 71 4.98 37.30 17.57
N VAL A 72 5.91 38.27 17.60
CA VAL A 72 5.99 39.23 18.72
C VAL A 72 4.77 40.12 18.76
N TRP A 73 4.34 40.63 17.60
CA TRP A 73 3.17 41.49 17.51
C TRP A 73 1.89 40.75 17.93
N HIS A 74 1.67 39.53 17.42
CA HIS A 74 0.57 38.66 17.82
C HIS A 74 0.55 38.41 19.33
N LEU A 75 1.70 38.12 19.94
CA LEU A 75 1.76 37.95 21.38
C LEU A 75 1.44 39.26 22.10
N HIS A 76 2.01 40.39 21.67
CA HIS A 76 1.78 41.70 22.31
C HIS A 76 0.31 42.13 22.26
N LEU A 77 -0.42 41.83 21.18
CA LEU A 77 -1.86 42.07 21.08
C LEU A 77 -2.67 41.35 22.18
N THR A 78 -2.18 40.22 22.70
CA THR A 78 -2.82 39.52 23.83
C THR A 78 -2.56 40.19 25.18
N TYR A 79 -1.50 41.00 25.29
CA TYR A 79 -1.18 41.82 26.46
C TYR A 79 -1.88 43.18 26.34
N THR A 80 -3.20 43.16 26.33
CA THR A 80 -4.04 44.28 25.88
C THR A 80 -3.76 45.61 26.58
N ARG A 81 -3.42 45.62 27.88
CA ARG A 81 -3.03 46.86 28.59
C ARG A 81 -1.68 47.41 28.12
N SER A 82 -0.67 46.54 28.03
CA SER A 82 0.64 46.91 27.48
C SER A 82 0.51 47.43 26.05
N TYR A 83 -0.33 46.78 25.24
CA TYR A 83 -0.53 47.16 23.84
C TYR A 83 -1.31 48.48 23.69
N TRP A 84 -2.47 48.61 24.32
CA TRP A 84 -3.36 49.76 24.10
C TRP A 84 -2.96 50.99 24.91
N ASP A 85 -2.61 50.81 26.18
CA ASP A 85 -2.28 51.93 27.07
C ASP A 85 -0.81 52.30 26.88
N THR A 86 0.11 51.37 27.14
CA THR A 86 1.55 51.71 27.11
C THR A 86 2.09 51.94 25.69
N LEU A 87 1.83 51.04 24.75
CA LEU A 87 2.32 51.19 23.37
C LEU A 87 1.51 52.23 22.59
N CYS A 88 0.22 52.00 22.33
CA CYS A 88 -0.56 52.86 21.43
C CYS A 88 -0.78 54.28 21.98
N ARG A 89 -1.24 54.42 23.23
CA ARG A 89 -1.52 55.74 23.83
C ARG A 89 -0.24 56.46 24.25
N ASP A 90 0.60 55.82 25.07
CA ASP A 90 1.71 56.54 25.73
C ASP A 90 2.99 56.61 24.87
N THR A 91 3.25 55.59 24.05
CA THR A 91 4.48 55.51 23.25
C THR A 91 4.28 56.06 21.83
N LEU A 92 3.28 55.54 21.09
CA LEU A 92 3.02 55.88 19.69
C LEU A 92 2.15 57.13 19.53
N GLY A 93 1.30 57.44 20.51
CA GLY A 93 0.34 58.54 20.47
C GLY A 93 -0.85 58.32 19.52
N ARG A 94 -0.98 57.14 18.89
CA ARG A 94 -2.11 56.77 18.02
C ARG A 94 -2.31 55.25 17.98
N PRO A 95 -3.53 54.78 17.64
CA PRO A 95 -3.80 53.36 17.43
C PRO A 95 -2.95 52.77 16.30
N LEU A 96 -2.43 51.57 16.53
CA LEU A 96 -1.86 50.71 15.49
C LEU A 96 -2.67 49.42 15.45
N HIS A 97 -3.32 49.12 14.33
CA HIS A 97 -4.16 47.94 14.16
C HIS A 97 -3.42 46.85 13.39
N HIS A 98 -3.62 45.60 13.79
CA HIS A 98 -3.20 44.43 13.02
C HIS A 98 -4.37 43.97 12.15
N GLU A 99 -4.15 43.88 10.83
CA GLU A 99 -5.16 43.45 9.88
C GLU A 99 -4.80 42.09 9.27
N ALA A 100 -5.76 41.17 9.29
CA ALA A 100 -5.61 39.87 8.64
C ALA A 100 -5.62 40.02 7.12
N THR A 101 -4.80 39.21 6.43
CA THR A 101 -4.88 39.11 4.96
C THR A 101 -6.22 38.55 4.52
N ARG A 102 -6.71 39.01 3.37
CA ARG A 102 -7.90 38.43 2.72
C ARG A 102 -7.59 37.16 1.92
N GLY A 103 -6.31 36.82 1.77
CA GLY A 103 -5.86 35.65 1.01
C GLY A 103 -5.97 35.83 -0.51
N GLY A 104 -5.41 34.86 -1.24
CA GLY A 104 -5.37 34.86 -2.71
C GLY A 104 -4.09 35.41 -3.32
N GLU A 105 -3.94 35.21 -4.63
CA GLU A 105 -2.73 35.55 -5.38
C GLU A 105 -2.45 37.06 -5.43
N ALA A 106 -3.50 37.88 -5.58
CA ALA A 106 -3.36 39.34 -5.61
C ALA A 106 -2.84 39.90 -4.27
N GLU A 107 -3.39 39.42 -3.15
CA GLU A 107 -2.93 39.79 -1.81
C GLU A 107 -1.51 39.31 -1.54
N ARG A 108 -1.14 38.12 -2.02
CA ARG A 108 0.24 37.63 -1.95
C ARG A 108 1.22 38.56 -2.68
N ARG A 109 0.93 38.95 -3.92
CA ARG A 109 1.80 39.89 -4.67
C ARG A 109 1.91 41.25 -4.00
N LYS A 110 0.80 41.75 -3.46
CA LYS A 110 0.76 43.00 -2.71
C LYS A 110 1.64 42.93 -1.46
N HIS A 111 1.52 41.87 -0.66
CA HIS A 111 2.32 41.71 0.56
C HIS A 111 3.81 41.50 0.26
N ASP A 112 4.13 40.82 -0.84
CA ASP A 112 5.49 40.68 -1.34
C ASP A 112 6.13 42.03 -1.69
N ASP A 113 5.42 42.91 -2.41
CA ASP A 113 5.87 44.29 -2.69
C ASP A 113 6.03 45.11 -1.39
N ILE A 114 5.02 45.09 -0.52
CA ILE A 114 5.06 45.83 0.75
C ILE A 114 6.24 45.38 1.63
N TYR A 115 6.50 44.08 1.69
CA TYR A 115 7.61 43.54 2.48
C TYR A 115 8.97 43.99 1.93
N ARG A 116 9.18 43.95 0.60
CA ARG A 116 10.42 44.49 0.00
C ARG A 116 10.60 45.97 0.29
N ARG A 117 9.54 46.77 0.20
CA ARG A 117 9.57 48.19 0.57
C ARG A 117 9.87 48.39 2.06
N THR A 118 9.37 47.50 2.92
CA THR A 118 9.67 47.52 4.36
C THR A 118 11.15 47.29 4.62
N LEU A 119 11.78 46.31 3.95
CA LEU A 119 13.23 46.07 4.05
C LEU A 119 14.05 47.26 3.53
N ALA A 120 13.62 47.90 2.44
CA ALA A 120 14.26 49.11 1.92
C ALA A 120 14.15 50.29 2.90
N SER A 121 12.97 50.50 3.49
CA SER A 121 12.74 51.51 4.53
C SER A 121 13.59 51.23 5.78
N TYR A 122 13.70 49.97 6.19
CA TYR A 122 14.60 49.56 7.27
C TYR A 122 16.03 50.05 7.01
N GLN A 123 16.60 49.71 5.85
CA GLN A 123 17.96 50.11 5.49
C GLN A 123 18.11 51.64 5.42
N ARG A 124 17.11 52.33 4.88
CA ARG A 124 17.08 53.80 4.79
C ARG A 124 17.13 54.48 6.16
N PHE A 125 16.37 53.97 7.13
CA PHE A 125 16.26 54.58 8.45
C PHE A 125 17.41 54.19 9.38
N PHE A 126 17.77 52.92 9.43
CA PHE A 126 18.77 52.40 10.38
C PHE A 126 20.20 52.37 9.82
N GLY A 127 20.39 52.54 8.51
CA GLY A 127 21.71 52.57 7.87
C GLY A 127 22.41 51.21 7.80
N GLU A 128 21.71 50.13 8.16
CA GLU A 128 22.20 48.76 8.15
C GLU A 128 21.18 47.81 7.53
N HIS A 129 21.65 46.67 7.04
CA HIS A 129 20.74 45.61 6.60
C HIS A 129 20.11 44.93 7.81
N PRO A 130 18.81 44.59 7.76
CA PRO A 130 18.19 43.85 8.83
C PRO A 130 18.79 42.45 8.96
N PRO A 131 18.86 41.88 10.17
CA PRO A 131 19.46 40.56 10.40
C PRO A 131 18.67 39.47 9.65
N ALA A 132 19.32 38.79 8.71
CA ALA A 132 18.67 37.86 7.78
C ALA A 132 18.01 36.64 8.43
N ASP A 133 18.43 36.27 9.64
CA ASP A 133 17.81 35.19 10.43
C ASP A 133 16.47 35.60 11.09
N ILE A 134 16.15 36.90 11.13
CA ILE A 134 14.89 37.47 11.62
C ILE A 134 14.09 38.10 10.48
N TRP A 135 14.77 38.71 9.51
CA TRP A 135 14.20 39.35 8.32
C TRP A 135 14.71 38.65 7.07
N PRO A 136 14.15 37.47 6.73
CA PRO A 136 14.58 36.75 5.54
C PRO A 136 14.21 37.53 4.26
N PRO A 137 14.86 37.25 3.12
CA PRO A 137 14.43 37.70 1.81
C PRO A 137 12.95 37.39 1.54
N ALA A 138 12.31 38.22 0.70
CA ALA A 138 10.87 38.12 0.43
C ALA A 138 10.46 36.74 -0.12
N GLU A 139 11.34 36.12 -0.91
CA GLU A 139 11.16 34.80 -1.52
C GLU A 139 11.04 33.69 -0.46
N LEU A 140 11.70 33.85 0.69
CA LEU A 140 11.63 32.92 1.82
C LEU A 140 10.46 33.24 2.76
N ARG A 141 10.18 34.53 3.00
CA ARG A 141 9.10 35.02 3.89
C ARG A 141 7.71 34.50 3.51
N PHE A 142 7.41 34.43 2.21
CA PHE A 142 6.11 33.97 1.69
C PHE A 142 6.14 32.54 1.14
N GLY A 143 7.25 31.82 1.34
CA GLY A 143 7.42 30.41 1.00
C GLY A 143 7.39 29.53 2.24
N GLU A 144 8.57 29.03 2.65
CA GLU A 144 8.74 28.09 3.77
C GLU A 144 8.10 28.58 5.08
N HIS A 145 8.20 29.88 5.36
CA HIS A 145 7.73 30.49 6.60
C HIS A 145 6.20 30.53 6.75
N LEU A 146 5.42 30.18 5.71
CA LEU A 146 3.96 30.08 5.81
C LEU A 146 3.48 28.68 6.24
N HIS A 147 4.37 27.69 6.31
CA HIS A 147 4.01 26.29 6.60
C HIS A 147 4.07 25.93 8.09
N PHE A 148 3.56 26.81 8.96
CA PHE A 148 3.45 26.51 10.39
C PHE A 148 2.04 26.05 10.78
N ARG A 149 1.97 25.15 11.77
CA ARG A 149 0.73 24.74 12.43
C ARG A 149 0.97 24.67 13.92
N ARG A 150 -0.01 25.10 14.73
CA ARG A 150 0.04 24.89 16.18
C ARG A 150 -0.29 23.42 16.47
N VAL A 151 0.63 22.72 17.13
CA VAL A 151 0.48 21.30 17.49
C VAL A 151 0.70 21.11 18.99
N ASN A 152 -0.01 20.16 19.59
CA ASN A 152 0.20 19.79 20.99
C ASN A 152 1.32 18.74 21.09
N THR A 153 2.48 19.14 21.61
CA THR A 153 3.67 18.29 21.70
C THR A 153 3.58 17.19 22.77
N ALA A 154 2.62 17.26 23.70
CA ALA A 154 2.34 16.14 24.61
C ALA A 154 1.59 14.99 23.92
N ARG A 155 0.93 15.27 22.79
CA ARG A 155 0.15 14.28 22.01
C ARG A 155 0.76 13.96 20.65
N ASN A 156 1.72 14.75 20.18
CA ASN A 156 2.29 14.65 18.84
C ASN A 156 3.80 14.75 18.90
N TRP A 157 4.49 13.93 18.10
CA TRP A 157 5.93 14.07 17.91
C TRP A 157 6.21 15.00 16.73
N VAL A 158 7.16 15.92 16.90
CA VAL A 158 7.65 16.80 15.83
C VAL A 158 9.05 16.34 15.46
N VAL A 159 9.18 15.64 14.34
CA VAL A 159 10.46 15.12 13.85
C VAL A 159 10.96 15.99 12.70
N PRO A 160 12.18 16.53 12.77
CA PRO A 160 12.72 17.35 11.69
C PRO A 160 12.89 16.52 10.41
N ARG A 161 12.61 17.12 9.24
CA ARG A 161 12.85 16.45 7.96
C ARG A 161 14.35 16.16 7.79
N PRO A 162 14.76 14.92 7.44
CA PRO A 162 16.16 14.60 7.26
C PRO A 162 16.75 15.40 6.10
N ARG A 163 17.82 16.17 6.35
CA ARG A 163 18.43 17.07 5.36
C ARG A 163 18.97 16.34 4.12
N TRP A 164 19.34 15.07 4.25
CA TRP A 164 19.86 14.26 3.14
C TRP A 164 18.79 13.88 2.11
N LEU A 165 17.51 13.83 2.50
CA LEU A 165 16.40 13.56 1.58
C LEU A 165 16.09 14.76 0.67
N THR A 166 16.22 15.99 1.18
CA THR A 166 15.92 17.21 0.43
C THR A 166 17.08 17.67 -0.46
N GLN A 167 18.33 17.37 -0.10
CA GLN A 167 19.51 17.73 -0.91
C GLN A 167 19.78 16.78 -2.10
N GLY A 168 19.31 15.53 -2.04
CA GLY A 168 19.54 14.53 -3.11
C GLY A 168 18.69 14.71 -4.37
N LEU A 169 17.57 15.44 -4.29
CA LEU A 169 16.62 15.61 -5.40
C LEU A 169 16.81 16.93 -6.18
N LEU A 170 17.42 17.96 -5.57
CA LEU A 170 17.60 19.28 -6.21
C LEU A 170 18.98 19.50 -6.84
N SER A 171 19.98 18.66 -6.59
CA SER A 171 21.34 18.81 -7.14
C SER A 171 21.62 18.00 -8.42
N ARG A 172 20.64 17.23 -8.92
CA ARG A 172 20.77 16.45 -10.17
C ARG A 172 20.12 17.07 -11.41
N GLY A 173 19.53 18.25 -11.29
CA GLY A 173 19.02 19.02 -12.41
C GLY A 173 19.97 20.17 -12.77
N ILE A 174 20.54 20.13 -13.97
CA ILE A 174 21.18 21.25 -14.67
C ILE A 174 22.58 21.66 -14.16
N ARG A 175 23.59 20.88 -14.56
CA ARG A 175 24.83 21.46 -15.06
C ARG A 175 25.33 20.62 -16.22
N GLY A 176 24.93 21.03 -17.43
CA GLY A 176 25.46 20.47 -18.67
C GLY A 176 26.97 20.64 -18.69
N ARG A 177 27.69 19.53 -18.59
CA ARG A 177 29.12 19.47 -18.91
C ARG A 177 29.26 18.52 -20.08
N ARG A 178 29.38 19.07 -21.28
CA ARG A 178 30.06 18.39 -22.38
C ARG A 178 31.46 18.07 -21.89
N ILE A 179 31.77 16.78 -21.77
CA ILE A 179 33.14 16.31 -21.89
C ILE A 179 33.08 15.20 -22.94
N VAL A 180 33.48 15.59 -24.15
CA VAL A 180 34.03 14.67 -25.13
C VAL A 180 35.39 14.28 -24.56
N ASP A 181 35.60 12.99 -24.30
CA ASP A 181 36.80 12.23 -24.67
C ASP A 181 36.94 10.91 -23.90
N GLY A 182 37.23 9.85 -24.66
CA GLY A 182 38.27 8.88 -24.32
C GLY A 182 37.96 7.78 -23.29
N ASN A 183 37.64 6.59 -23.80
CA ASN A 183 37.98 5.27 -23.25
C ASN A 183 38.37 5.15 -21.77
N SER A 184 37.52 4.52 -20.95
CA SER A 184 37.84 3.25 -20.25
C SER A 184 36.72 2.86 -19.26
N ALA A 185 36.68 1.57 -18.93
CA ALA A 185 35.79 0.89 -17.98
C ALA A 185 34.35 0.58 -18.48
N ARG A 186 34.27 -0.41 -19.36
CA ARG A 186 33.14 -1.35 -19.37
C ARG A 186 33.09 -2.07 -18.02
N ALA A 187 32.33 -1.53 -17.07
CA ALA A 187 31.90 -2.27 -15.89
C ALA A 187 30.66 -3.08 -16.26
N THR A 188 30.89 -4.36 -16.54
CA THR A 188 29.91 -5.41 -16.77
C THR A 188 28.99 -5.52 -15.55
N LEU A 189 27.80 -4.90 -15.59
CA LEU A 189 26.68 -5.28 -14.72
C LEU A 189 26.01 -6.52 -15.34
N ALA A 190 26.74 -7.64 -15.30
CA ALA A 190 26.19 -8.96 -15.53
C ALA A 190 25.26 -9.31 -14.37
N GLY A 191 24.09 -9.84 -14.71
CA GLY A 191 22.98 -10.00 -13.80
C GLY A 191 23.23 -10.99 -12.67
N THR A 192 22.84 -10.58 -11.47
CA THR A 192 22.42 -11.49 -10.40
C THR A 192 21.32 -10.81 -9.58
N ALA A 193 20.12 -10.65 -10.15
CA ALA A 193 18.94 -10.27 -9.36
C ALA A 193 17.59 -10.60 -10.05
N PHE A 194 17.47 -11.73 -10.74
CA PHE A 194 16.18 -12.18 -11.30
C PHE A 194 15.92 -13.65 -10.97
N ALA A 195 15.61 -13.96 -9.71
CA ALA A 195 15.16 -15.30 -9.31
C ALA A 195 14.42 -15.30 -7.96
N SER A 196 13.43 -14.43 -7.74
CA SER A 196 12.51 -14.58 -6.61
C SER A 196 11.11 -14.03 -6.94
N PRO A 197 10.05 -14.85 -6.88
CA PRO A 197 8.68 -14.45 -7.23
C PRO A 197 8.05 -13.42 -6.28
N ASN A 198 8.64 -13.18 -5.10
CA ASN A 198 7.98 -12.44 -4.02
C ASN A 198 8.53 -11.01 -3.79
N ARG A 199 9.42 -10.50 -4.67
CA ARG A 199 10.02 -9.16 -4.49
C ARG A 199 9.20 -8.00 -5.04
N TRP A 200 8.15 -8.23 -5.82
CA TRP A 200 7.19 -7.17 -6.18
C TRP A 200 6.44 -6.65 -4.94
N ILE A 201 6.22 -7.50 -3.93
CA ILE A 201 5.65 -7.11 -2.63
C ILE A 201 6.58 -6.13 -1.90
N VAL A 202 7.90 -6.37 -1.95
CA VAL A 202 8.90 -5.47 -1.34
C VAL A 202 8.96 -4.15 -2.10
N TRP A 203 8.89 -4.15 -3.43
CA TRP A 203 8.84 -2.91 -4.22
C TRP A 203 7.53 -2.12 -4.02
N ALA A 204 6.38 -2.79 -3.98
CA ALA A 204 5.08 -2.18 -3.71
C ALA A 204 5.00 -1.63 -2.28
N ALA A 205 5.43 -2.40 -1.27
CA ALA A 205 5.47 -1.98 0.13
C ALA A 205 6.52 -0.89 0.41
N SER A 206 7.56 -0.76 -0.42
CA SER A 206 8.57 0.31 -0.31
C SER A 206 8.16 1.60 -1.03
N MET A 207 7.27 1.54 -2.02
CA MET A 207 6.72 2.71 -2.73
C MET A 207 5.47 3.30 -2.07
N LEU A 208 4.70 2.49 -1.33
CA LEU A 208 3.52 2.91 -0.57
C LEU A 208 3.78 4.05 0.43
N PRO A 209 4.89 4.05 1.22
CA PRO A 209 5.22 5.16 2.11
C PRO A 209 5.59 6.44 1.35
N LEU A 210 6.21 6.33 0.17
CA LEU A 210 6.72 7.49 -0.57
C LEU A 210 5.59 8.30 -1.24
N VAL A 211 4.56 7.61 -1.73
CA VAL A 211 3.33 8.24 -2.24
C VAL A 211 2.49 8.80 -1.09
N ALA A 212 2.33 8.07 0.02
CA ALA A 212 1.52 8.52 1.17
C ALA A 212 2.11 9.74 1.92
N ILE A 213 3.43 9.94 1.89
CA ILE A 213 4.08 11.11 2.53
C ILE A 213 3.95 12.39 1.67
N THR A 214 3.75 12.27 0.35
CA THR A 214 3.67 13.42 -0.57
C THR A 214 2.25 13.74 -1.03
N LEU A 215 1.36 12.75 -1.03
CA LEU A 215 -0.05 12.85 -1.41
C LEU A 215 -0.88 12.28 -0.25
N ASN A 216 -1.10 13.07 0.80
CA ASN A 216 -2.00 12.65 1.88
C ASN A 216 -3.45 12.70 1.36
N PRO A 217 -4.13 11.55 1.12
CA PRO A 217 -5.47 11.53 0.55
C PRO A 217 -6.51 12.15 1.49
N PHE A 218 -6.21 12.23 2.79
CA PHE A 218 -7.10 12.82 3.79
C PHE A 218 -7.08 14.37 3.82
N ASP A 219 -6.07 14.99 3.19
CA ASP A 219 -5.96 16.45 3.06
C ASP A 219 -6.46 16.95 1.69
N MET A 220 -6.92 16.06 0.80
CA MET A 220 -7.34 16.42 -0.55
C MET A 220 -8.79 16.97 -0.56
N PRO A 221 -9.07 18.04 -1.34
CA PRO A 221 -10.43 18.42 -1.70
C PRO A 221 -11.15 17.27 -2.40
N GLY A 222 -12.47 17.13 -2.16
CA GLY A 222 -13.28 16.01 -2.65
C GLY A 222 -13.09 15.64 -4.14
N PRO A 223 -13.07 16.59 -5.09
CA PRO A 223 -12.83 16.28 -6.50
C PRO A 223 -11.45 15.67 -6.78
N MET A 224 -10.40 16.15 -6.10
CA MET A 224 -9.05 15.58 -6.26
C MET A 224 -8.97 14.18 -5.67
N PHE A 225 -9.63 13.94 -4.54
CA PHE A 225 -9.73 12.60 -3.95
C PHE A 225 -10.42 11.61 -4.91
N LEU A 226 -11.50 12.02 -5.56
CA LEU A 226 -12.22 11.17 -6.52
C LEU A 226 -11.36 10.78 -7.73
N VAL A 227 -10.60 11.73 -8.30
CA VAL A 227 -9.68 11.45 -9.40
C VAL A 227 -8.55 10.51 -8.95
N PHE A 228 -7.95 10.78 -7.79
CA PHE A 228 -6.92 9.94 -7.21
C PHE A 228 -7.42 8.50 -6.97
N TYR A 229 -8.62 8.35 -6.40
CA TYR A 229 -9.25 7.07 -6.16
C TYR A 229 -9.56 6.31 -7.46
N ALA A 230 -10.07 7.00 -8.49
CA ALA A 230 -10.36 6.41 -9.79
C ALA A 230 -9.09 5.86 -10.48
N VAL A 231 -7.97 6.59 -10.39
CA VAL A 231 -6.68 6.14 -10.92
C VAL A 231 -6.16 4.91 -10.17
N LEU A 232 -6.20 4.93 -8.83
CA LEU A 232 -5.80 3.77 -8.02
C LEU A 232 -6.64 2.54 -8.34
N TYR A 233 -7.96 2.71 -8.45
CA TYR A 233 -8.88 1.63 -8.82
C TYR A 233 -8.54 1.06 -10.20
N LEU A 234 -8.28 1.92 -11.19
CA LEU A 234 -7.90 1.48 -12.53
C LEU A 234 -6.58 0.70 -12.53
N CYS A 235 -5.56 1.19 -11.80
CA CYS A 235 -4.30 0.47 -11.64
C CYS A 235 -4.49 -0.90 -10.97
N ALA A 236 -5.32 -0.99 -9.93
CA ALA A 236 -5.64 -2.24 -9.26
C ALA A 236 -6.39 -3.21 -10.19
N LEU A 237 -7.35 -2.71 -10.98
CA LEU A 237 -8.09 -3.50 -11.96
C LEU A 237 -7.17 -4.05 -13.05
N LEU A 238 -6.35 -3.20 -13.66
CA LEU A 238 -5.40 -3.59 -14.69
C LEU A 238 -4.34 -4.56 -14.15
N GLY A 239 -3.84 -4.32 -12.94
CA GLY A 239 -2.93 -5.23 -12.24
C GLY A 239 -3.57 -6.60 -11.98
N GLY A 240 -4.84 -6.61 -11.53
CA GLY A 240 -5.61 -7.85 -11.33
C GLY A 240 -5.84 -8.61 -12.63
N LEU A 241 -6.15 -7.93 -13.73
CA LEU A 241 -6.29 -8.54 -15.06
C LEU A 241 -4.95 -9.08 -15.58
N ALA A 242 -3.85 -8.35 -15.37
CA ALA A 242 -2.52 -8.80 -15.76
C ALA A 242 -2.09 -10.03 -14.96
N ILE A 243 -2.27 -10.03 -13.63
CA ILE A 243 -2.02 -11.19 -12.79
C ILE A 243 -2.89 -12.36 -13.25
N ARG A 244 -4.20 -12.15 -13.45
CA ARG A 244 -5.11 -13.18 -13.95
C ARG A 244 -4.65 -13.75 -15.28
N GLY A 245 -4.16 -12.92 -16.21
CA GLY A 245 -3.62 -13.38 -17.49
C GLY A 245 -2.31 -14.16 -17.35
N MET A 246 -1.44 -13.79 -16.40
CA MET A 246 -0.18 -14.48 -16.12
C MET A 246 -0.36 -15.76 -15.31
N THR A 247 -1.38 -15.84 -14.45
CA THR A 247 -1.72 -17.01 -13.63
C THR A 247 -2.77 -17.91 -14.25
N ALA A 248 -3.32 -17.53 -15.41
CA ALA A 248 -4.10 -18.42 -16.24
C ALA A 248 -3.14 -19.45 -16.85
N SER A 249 -2.71 -20.43 -16.03
CA SER A 249 -2.31 -21.71 -16.58
C SER A 249 -3.51 -22.24 -17.35
N GLU A 250 -3.31 -22.64 -18.60
CA GLU A 250 -4.21 -23.60 -19.23
C GLU A 250 -4.30 -24.80 -18.29
N SER A 251 -5.35 -24.85 -17.46
CA SER A 251 -5.71 -26.11 -16.83
C SER A 251 -5.93 -27.09 -17.97
N PRO A 252 -5.24 -28.25 -17.99
CA PRO A 252 -5.49 -29.27 -18.99
C PRO A 252 -7.00 -29.51 -19.00
N ASN A 253 -7.60 -29.23 -20.15
CA ASN A 253 -9.02 -29.28 -20.40
C ASN A 253 -9.62 -30.55 -19.75
N PRO A 254 -10.52 -30.47 -18.75
CA PRO A 254 -11.12 -31.66 -18.18
C PRO A 254 -11.98 -32.30 -19.27
N ARG A 255 -11.57 -33.50 -19.70
CA ARG A 255 -12.15 -34.43 -20.68
C ARG A 255 -13.43 -33.98 -21.40
N LYS A 256 -13.39 -34.01 -22.75
CA LYS A 256 -14.55 -33.87 -23.65
C LYS A 256 -15.53 -35.06 -23.66
N GLY A 257 -15.57 -35.89 -22.62
CA GLY A 257 -16.48 -37.03 -22.50
C GLY A 257 -16.87 -37.24 -21.05
N GLY A 258 -18.15 -37.53 -20.79
CA GLY A 258 -18.64 -37.85 -19.45
C GLY A 258 -17.93 -39.08 -18.86
N LEU A 259 -17.87 -39.16 -17.54
CA LEU A 259 -17.27 -40.29 -16.82
C LEU A 259 -17.97 -41.60 -17.20
N SER A 260 -17.22 -42.68 -17.40
CA SER A 260 -17.82 -44.00 -17.63
C SER A 260 -18.47 -44.52 -16.35
N ALA A 261 -19.42 -45.47 -16.47
CA ALA A 261 -20.10 -46.05 -15.32
C ALA A 261 -19.11 -46.72 -14.34
N TYR A 262 -17.99 -47.24 -14.84
CA TYR A 262 -16.92 -47.83 -14.03
C TYR A 262 -16.05 -46.77 -13.34
N GLU A 263 -15.78 -45.64 -14.00
CA GLU A 263 -15.11 -44.50 -13.37
C GLU A 263 -15.95 -43.92 -12.24
N VAL A 264 -17.27 -43.81 -12.43
CA VAL A 264 -18.20 -43.40 -11.36
C VAL A 264 -18.21 -44.42 -10.21
N ALA A 265 -18.19 -45.72 -10.51
CA ALA A 265 -18.12 -46.77 -9.49
C ALA A 265 -16.81 -46.72 -8.68
N CYS A 266 -15.68 -46.43 -9.33
CA CYS A 266 -14.40 -46.20 -8.67
C CYS A 266 -14.41 -44.94 -7.79
N LEU A 267 -15.09 -43.86 -8.21
CA LEU A 267 -15.20 -42.62 -7.44
C LEU A 267 -16.14 -42.73 -6.24
N ALA A 268 -17.22 -43.50 -6.35
CA ALA A 268 -18.20 -43.67 -5.27
C ALA A 268 -17.71 -44.62 -4.17
N HIS A 269 -16.91 -45.63 -4.54
CA HIS A 269 -16.42 -46.65 -3.61
C HIS A 269 -14.96 -47.02 -3.88
N ASP A 270 -14.71 -48.12 -4.58
CA ASP A 270 -13.40 -48.74 -4.72
C ASP A 270 -13.29 -49.52 -6.04
N GLU A 271 -12.06 -49.88 -6.42
CA GLU A 271 -11.72 -50.67 -7.61
C GLU A 271 -12.54 -51.98 -7.71
N ARG A 272 -12.88 -52.59 -6.57
CA ARG A 272 -13.66 -53.84 -6.49
C ARG A 272 -15.10 -53.67 -6.96
N VAL A 273 -15.68 -52.49 -6.73
CA VAL A 273 -17.07 -52.20 -7.10
C VAL A 273 -17.16 -51.98 -8.61
N ALA A 274 -16.16 -51.35 -9.22
CA ALA A 274 -16.08 -51.22 -10.68
C ALA A 274 -15.98 -52.59 -11.37
N VAL A 275 -15.16 -53.51 -10.85
CA VAL A 275 -15.05 -54.88 -11.39
C VAL A 275 -16.37 -55.65 -11.22
N SER A 276 -17.02 -55.52 -10.06
CA SER A 276 -18.30 -56.19 -9.81
C SER A 276 -19.43 -55.65 -10.68
N ALA A 277 -19.43 -54.33 -10.96
CA ALA A 277 -20.33 -53.69 -11.90
C ALA A 277 -20.10 -54.19 -13.33
N ALA A 278 -18.83 -54.39 -13.74
CA ALA A 278 -18.50 -54.93 -15.05
C ALA A 278 -18.98 -56.39 -15.21
N ILE A 279 -18.79 -57.24 -14.20
CA ILE A 279 -19.33 -58.62 -14.19
C ILE A 279 -20.86 -58.60 -14.28
N CYS A 280 -21.52 -57.72 -13.52
CA CYS A 280 -22.97 -57.56 -13.52
C CYS A 280 -23.49 -57.14 -14.91
N ARG A 281 -22.85 -56.15 -15.54
CA ARG A 281 -23.21 -55.68 -16.87
C ARG A 281 -23.01 -56.77 -17.93
N LEU A 282 -21.87 -57.45 -17.93
CA LEU A 282 -21.61 -58.56 -18.86
C LEU A 282 -22.62 -59.71 -18.71
N THR A 283 -23.08 -59.97 -17.49
CA THR A 283 -24.12 -60.98 -17.23
C THR A 283 -25.51 -60.49 -17.68
N HIS A 284 -25.82 -59.21 -17.46
CA HIS A 284 -27.07 -58.58 -17.89
C HIS A 284 -27.20 -58.55 -19.42
N ASP A 285 -26.11 -58.20 -20.12
CA ASP A 285 -26.04 -58.13 -21.57
C ASP A 285 -25.98 -59.53 -22.23
N GLY A 286 -26.03 -60.60 -21.42
CA GLY A 286 -26.02 -61.99 -21.90
C GLY A 286 -24.67 -62.48 -22.44
N LEU A 287 -23.59 -61.73 -22.21
CA LEU A 287 -22.23 -62.08 -22.63
C LEU A 287 -21.61 -63.13 -21.69
N LEU A 288 -21.99 -63.09 -20.42
CA LEU A 288 -21.66 -64.12 -19.42
C LEU A 288 -22.90 -64.88 -18.99
N LYS A 289 -22.80 -66.21 -18.98
CA LYS A 289 -23.84 -67.11 -18.48
C LYS A 289 -23.44 -67.70 -17.14
N ILE A 290 -24.40 -67.77 -16.23
CA ILE A 290 -24.22 -68.42 -14.93
C ILE A 290 -24.50 -69.93 -15.10
N VAL A 291 -23.45 -70.73 -14.94
CA VAL A 291 -23.51 -72.19 -14.93
C VAL A 291 -23.49 -72.67 -13.47
N SER A 292 -24.54 -73.38 -13.06
CA SER A 292 -24.59 -74.00 -11.74
C SER A 292 -23.87 -75.35 -11.78
N GLN A 293 -22.86 -75.55 -10.93
CA GLN A 293 -22.30 -76.88 -10.69
C GLN A 293 -22.73 -77.37 -9.31
N GLU A 294 -23.40 -78.52 -9.29
CA GLU A 294 -23.76 -79.23 -8.06
C GLU A 294 -22.62 -80.13 -7.62
N LYS A 295 -22.14 -79.94 -6.39
CA LYS A 295 -21.23 -80.89 -5.74
C LYS A 295 -22.04 -81.98 -5.05
N LYS A 296 -22.10 -83.17 -5.66
CA LYS A 296 -22.69 -84.37 -5.06
C LYS A 296 -21.64 -85.13 -4.26
N LEU A 297 -21.91 -85.35 -2.98
CA LEU A 297 -21.13 -86.23 -2.12
C LEU A 297 -22.08 -87.31 -1.60
N LEU A 298 -21.81 -88.58 -1.90
CA LEU A 298 -22.67 -89.72 -1.51
C LEU A 298 -24.15 -89.54 -1.91
N GLY A 299 -24.42 -89.01 -3.11
CA GLY A 299 -25.79 -88.84 -3.61
C GLY A 299 -26.57 -87.68 -2.99
N ILE A 300 -26.00 -86.93 -2.02
CA ILE A 300 -26.59 -85.74 -1.43
C ILE A 300 -25.92 -84.50 -2.06
N THR A 301 -26.72 -83.56 -2.56
CA THR A 301 -26.25 -82.27 -3.06
C THR A 301 -25.80 -81.42 -1.87
N THR A 302 -24.49 -81.19 -1.75
CA THR A 302 -23.90 -80.53 -0.57
C THR A 302 -23.79 -79.01 -0.75
N SER A 303 -23.62 -78.53 -1.99
CA SER A 303 -23.57 -77.11 -2.33
C SER A 303 -23.66 -76.94 -3.85
N ALA A 304 -24.42 -75.93 -4.30
CA ALA A 304 -24.38 -75.45 -5.68
C ALA A 304 -23.45 -74.24 -5.74
N THR A 305 -22.40 -74.31 -6.55
CA THR A 305 -21.52 -73.16 -6.81
C THR A 305 -21.83 -72.58 -8.18
N HIS A 306 -22.16 -71.29 -8.22
CA HIS A 306 -22.35 -70.55 -9.46
C HIS A 306 -20.99 -70.20 -10.08
N ARG A 307 -20.80 -70.61 -11.33
CA ARG A 307 -19.63 -70.30 -12.16
C ARG A 307 -20.08 -69.50 -13.37
N PHE A 308 -19.17 -68.75 -13.99
CA PHE A 308 -19.44 -67.88 -15.13
C PHE A 308 -18.71 -68.40 -16.36
N ALA A 309 -19.43 -68.56 -17.47
CA ALA A 309 -18.84 -68.93 -18.76
C ALA A 309 -19.19 -67.87 -19.81
N ALA A 310 -18.31 -67.67 -20.78
CA ALA A 310 -18.59 -66.82 -21.93
C ALA A 310 -19.66 -67.48 -22.84
N ASP A 311 -20.68 -66.73 -23.22
CA ASP A 311 -21.84 -67.24 -24.01
C ASP A 311 -21.96 -66.55 -25.38
N ALA A 312 -21.65 -65.25 -25.46
CA ALA A 312 -21.75 -64.46 -26.69
C ALA A 312 -20.52 -63.56 -26.90
N SER A 313 -20.16 -63.32 -28.17
CA SER A 313 -18.94 -62.59 -28.54
C SER A 313 -18.91 -61.17 -27.98
N LEU A 314 -17.79 -60.79 -27.36
CA LEU A 314 -17.58 -59.45 -26.83
C LEU A 314 -17.66 -58.37 -27.95
N PRO A 315 -18.42 -57.28 -27.74
CA PRO A 315 -18.44 -56.14 -28.66
C PRO A 315 -17.05 -55.51 -28.85
N LYS A 316 -16.78 -54.94 -30.04
CA LYS A 316 -15.47 -54.34 -30.37
C LYS A 316 -15.17 -53.05 -29.60
N ASP A 317 -16.20 -52.44 -29.02
CA ASP A 317 -16.17 -51.21 -28.23
C ASP A 317 -16.19 -51.47 -26.72
N ALA A 318 -16.08 -52.73 -26.28
CA ALA A 318 -16.04 -53.09 -24.87
C ALA A 318 -14.88 -52.41 -24.14
N GLU A 319 -15.12 -51.99 -22.91
CA GLU A 319 -14.10 -51.34 -22.10
C GLU A 319 -13.00 -52.34 -21.67
N PRO A 320 -11.75 -51.91 -21.44
CA PRO A 320 -10.64 -52.81 -21.11
C PRO A 320 -10.91 -53.75 -19.92
N ILE A 321 -11.63 -53.25 -18.91
CA ILE A 321 -12.06 -54.02 -17.74
C ILE A 321 -13.02 -55.16 -18.11
N GLU A 322 -13.96 -54.92 -19.03
CA GLU A 322 -14.90 -55.92 -19.53
C GLU A 322 -14.17 -56.98 -20.36
N ALA A 323 -13.22 -56.56 -21.20
CA ALA A 323 -12.41 -57.46 -22.02
C ALA A 323 -11.53 -58.40 -21.18
N ALA A 324 -10.94 -57.93 -20.09
CA ALA A 324 -10.15 -58.75 -19.18
C ALA A 324 -11.00 -59.82 -18.48
N ILE A 325 -12.19 -59.44 -18.01
CA ILE A 325 -13.14 -60.36 -17.36
C ILE A 325 -13.65 -61.40 -18.36
N TYR A 326 -14.05 -60.98 -19.57
CA TYR A 326 -14.57 -61.85 -20.61
C TYR A 326 -13.51 -62.85 -21.08
N ARG A 327 -12.27 -62.41 -21.34
CA ARG A 327 -11.16 -63.29 -21.75
C ARG A 327 -10.92 -64.40 -20.73
N ARG A 328 -10.96 -64.07 -19.44
CA ARG A 328 -10.80 -65.06 -18.38
C ARG A 328 -11.93 -66.09 -18.38
N ALA A 329 -13.16 -65.66 -18.64
CA ALA A 329 -14.32 -66.55 -18.76
C ALA A 329 -14.25 -67.43 -20.02
N GLU A 330 -13.72 -66.91 -21.14
CA GLU A 330 -13.52 -67.62 -22.39
C GLU A 330 -12.43 -68.71 -22.27
N GLU A 331 -11.30 -68.40 -21.63
CA GLU A 331 -10.20 -69.34 -21.38
C GLU A 331 -10.62 -70.59 -20.59
N ALA A 332 -11.63 -70.48 -19.73
CA ALA A 332 -12.13 -71.60 -18.93
C ALA A 332 -13.15 -72.48 -19.65
N GLY A 333 -13.66 -72.03 -20.79
CA GLY A 333 -14.66 -72.75 -21.59
C GLY A 333 -15.91 -73.17 -20.78
N GLU A 334 -16.48 -74.32 -21.12
CA GLU A 334 -17.72 -74.84 -20.53
C GLU A 334 -17.62 -75.16 -19.02
N SER A 335 -16.39 -75.25 -18.47
CA SER A 335 -16.17 -75.50 -17.04
C SER A 335 -16.46 -74.29 -16.15
N GLY A 336 -16.50 -73.09 -16.76
CA GLY A 336 -16.78 -71.81 -16.10
C GLY A 336 -15.75 -71.38 -15.07
N VAL A 337 -15.83 -70.13 -14.63
CA VAL A 337 -14.91 -69.47 -13.69
C VAL A 337 -15.64 -69.06 -12.42
N ALA A 338 -14.99 -69.16 -11.27
CA ALA A 338 -15.57 -68.67 -10.02
C ALA A 338 -15.60 -67.12 -10.00
N PHE A 339 -16.56 -66.54 -9.29
CA PHE A 339 -16.68 -65.08 -9.18
C PHE A 339 -15.39 -64.39 -8.70
N ALA A 340 -14.70 -64.97 -7.72
CA ALA A 340 -13.44 -64.42 -7.19
C ALA A 340 -12.30 -64.40 -8.23
N GLU A 341 -12.28 -65.39 -9.13
CA GLU A 341 -11.29 -65.44 -10.21
C GLU A 341 -11.57 -64.37 -11.28
N LEU A 342 -12.85 -64.13 -11.62
CA LEU A 342 -13.23 -63.01 -12.48
C LEU A 342 -12.88 -61.65 -11.85
N GLN A 343 -13.10 -61.50 -10.54
CA GLN A 343 -12.69 -60.30 -9.82
C GLN A 343 -11.18 -60.09 -9.87
N SER A 344 -10.39 -61.16 -9.74
CA SER A 344 -8.93 -61.08 -9.84
C SER A 344 -8.45 -60.67 -11.25
N ALA A 345 -9.16 -61.11 -12.29
CA ALA A 345 -8.83 -60.80 -13.69
C ALA A 345 -9.12 -59.34 -14.06
N GLY A 346 -10.21 -58.76 -13.54
CA GLY A 346 -10.57 -57.35 -13.79
C GLY A 346 -9.79 -56.34 -12.92
N ARG A 347 -9.11 -56.79 -11.88
CA ARG A 347 -8.45 -55.92 -10.90
C ARG A 347 -7.31 -55.04 -11.47
N PRO A 348 -6.41 -55.54 -12.34
CA PRO A 348 -5.35 -54.70 -12.92
C PRO A 348 -5.92 -53.53 -13.73
N GLU A 349 -6.95 -53.78 -14.53
CA GLU A 349 -7.60 -52.75 -15.35
C GLU A 349 -8.38 -51.73 -14.50
N ALA A 350 -8.96 -52.18 -13.38
CA ALA A 350 -9.59 -51.29 -12.40
C ALA A 350 -8.55 -50.42 -11.67
N ALA A 351 -7.36 -50.95 -11.37
CA ALA A 351 -6.27 -50.18 -10.80
C ALA A 351 -5.76 -49.11 -11.78
N ASP A 352 -5.70 -49.41 -13.08
CA ASP A 352 -5.35 -48.45 -14.13
C ASP A 352 -6.41 -47.35 -14.30
N LEU A 353 -7.70 -47.66 -14.10
CA LEU A 353 -8.77 -46.66 -14.01
C LEU A 353 -8.54 -45.72 -12.82
N VAL A 354 -8.26 -46.25 -11.62
CA VAL A 354 -7.99 -45.44 -10.42
C VAL A 354 -6.73 -44.58 -10.60
N ALA A 355 -5.67 -45.12 -11.19
CA ALA A 355 -4.44 -44.37 -11.47
C ALA A 355 -4.69 -43.19 -12.43
N ARG A 356 -5.55 -43.39 -13.45
CA ARG A 356 -5.97 -42.31 -14.35
C ARG A 356 -6.80 -41.25 -13.62
N LEU A 357 -7.76 -41.66 -12.79
CA LEU A 357 -8.59 -40.73 -11.99
C LEU A 357 -7.74 -39.88 -11.02
N ARG A 358 -6.69 -40.47 -10.43
CA ARG A 358 -5.70 -39.75 -9.61
C ARG A 358 -4.91 -38.73 -10.43
N LYS A 359 -4.41 -39.14 -11.61
CA LYS A 359 -3.68 -38.25 -12.52
C LYS A 359 -4.54 -37.06 -12.96
N ASP A 360 -5.83 -37.29 -13.15
CA ASP A 360 -6.81 -36.28 -13.54
C ASP A 360 -7.29 -35.41 -12.36
N GLY A 361 -6.81 -35.68 -11.14
CA GLY A 361 -7.12 -34.90 -9.93
C GLY A 361 -8.53 -35.10 -9.39
N LEU A 362 -9.25 -36.14 -9.84
CA LEU A 362 -10.62 -36.46 -9.44
C LEU A 362 -10.69 -37.29 -8.15
N LEU A 363 -9.56 -37.75 -7.64
CA LEU A 363 -9.48 -38.73 -6.56
C LEU A 363 -8.24 -38.42 -5.72
N ARG A 364 -8.42 -38.10 -4.42
CA ARG A 364 -7.33 -37.77 -3.48
C ARG A 364 -6.96 -38.99 -2.63
N ASP A 365 -5.71 -39.04 -2.15
CA ASP A 365 -5.20 -40.17 -1.37
C ASP A 365 -5.99 -40.44 -0.08
N ASP A 366 -6.65 -39.42 0.48
CA ASP A 366 -7.45 -39.52 1.72
C ASP A 366 -8.84 -40.15 1.52
N ASP A 367 -9.32 -40.28 0.29
CA ASP A 367 -10.69 -40.72 0.00
C ASP A 367 -10.87 -42.26 0.13
N PHE A 368 -9.78 -43.02 0.08
CA PHE A 368 -9.81 -44.49 0.18
C PHE A 368 -9.68 -45.03 1.61
N ASP A 369 -9.10 -44.25 2.52
CA ASP A 369 -8.85 -44.71 3.90
C ASP A 369 -10.08 -44.54 4.80
N ASN A 370 -10.97 -43.58 4.49
CA ASN A 370 -12.17 -43.31 5.28
C ASN A 370 -13.29 -44.36 5.08
N GLY A 371 -13.20 -45.22 4.07
CA GLY A 371 -14.14 -46.32 3.83
C GLY A 371 -13.96 -47.54 4.76
N ARG A 372 -12.90 -47.59 5.59
CA ARG A 372 -12.68 -48.69 6.55
C ARG A 372 -13.39 -48.53 7.90
N MET A 373 -14.13 -47.43 8.12
CA MET A 373 -14.76 -47.13 9.42
C MET A 373 -16.29 -47.23 9.47
N ALA A 374 -16.95 -47.76 8.43
CA ALA A 374 -18.37 -48.06 8.49
C ALA A 374 -18.69 -49.42 7.85
N ALA A 375 -18.44 -50.48 8.62
CA ALA A 375 -19.08 -51.78 8.47
C ALA A 375 -19.68 -52.16 9.83
#